data_AF-A0A916NT55-F1
#
_entry.id   AF-A0A916NT55-F1
#
_cell.length_a   1.000
_cell.length_b   1.000
_cell.length_c   1.000
_cell.angle_alpha   90.00
_cell.angle_beta   90.00
_cell.angle_gamma   90.00
#
_symmetry.space_group_name_H-M   'P 1'
#
loop_
_entity.id
_entity.type
_entity.pdbx_description
1 polymer ?
#
loop_
_entity_poly.entity_id
_entity_poly.type
_entity_poly.pdbx_seq_one_letter_code
_entity_poly.pdbx_strand_id
1 'polypeptide(L)'
;MSVFSNCTFIDNSNYFDVEICKRCPLKEGCYKEGAKSKTYSVTIKSDEHVEQMTFQETKYFKEKSKERYKIEAKNSELKHGHGYDVATSSGLISMQLQLRWPYLL
;
A
#
# COMPACT_ATOMS: atom_id res chain seq x y z
N MET A 1 4.84 -9.51 -0.74
CA MET A 1 5.23 -8.13 -1.04
C MET A 1 3.97 -7.33 -1.36
N SER A 2 3.28 -6.87 -0.31
CA SER A 2 2.17 -5.91 -0.42
C SER A 2 2.78 -4.51 -0.50
N VAL A 3 3.05 -4.02 -1.70
CA VAL A 3 3.62 -2.69 -1.93
C VAL A 3 2.48 -1.69 -2.14
N PHE A 4 1.75 -1.36 -1.08
CA PHE A 4 0.84 -0.21 -1.07
C PHE A 4 0.82 0.37 0.35
N SER A 5 1.90 1.04 0.73
CA SER A 5 2.06 1.65 2.06
C SER A 5 1.69 3.14 2.10
N ASN A 6 1.01 3.67 1.09
CA ASN A 6 0.41 5.01 1.14
C ASN A 6 -0.95 5.00 0.42
N CYS A 7 -1.89 4.20 0.93
CA CYS A 7 -3.29 4.43 0.62
C CYS A 7 -3.73 5.68 1.36
N THR A 8 -4.02 6.76 0.64
CA THR A 8 -4.74 7.93 1.16
C THR A 8 -6.18 7.53 1.45
N PHE A 9 -6.36 6.78 2.53
CA PHE A 9 -7.67 6.58 3.12
C PHE A 9 -8.10 7.89 3.75
N ILE A 10 -9.16 8.49 3.23
CA ILE A 10 -9.80 9.61 3.91
C ILE A 10 -10.59 8.98 5.07
N ASP A 11 -10.10 9.16 6.29
CA ASP A 11 -10.79 8.77 7.51
C ASP A 11 -11.72 9.91 7.94
N ASN A 12 -13.00 9.81 7.56
CA ASN A 12 -13.97 10.81 8.00
C ASN A 12 -14.49 10.45 9.39
N SER A 13 -13.87 11.01 10.43
CA SER A 13 -14.26 10.82 11.82
C SER A 13 -15.36 11.81 12.21
N ASN A 14 -16.58 11.31 12.43
CA ASN A 14 -17.70 12.11 12.92
C ASN A 14 -17.87 11.92 14.43
N TYR A 15 -17.98 13.03 15.16
CA TYR A 15 -18.15 13.06 16.61
C TYR A 15 -19.63 13.23 16.95
N PHE A 16 -20.15 12.36 17.81
CA PHE A 16 -21.53 12.39 18.25
C PHE A 16 -21.64 13.03 19.63
N ASP A 17 -22.67 13.85 19.80
CA ASP A 17 -23.02 14.41 21.11
C ASP A 17 -23.57 13.31 22.03
N VAL A 18 -22.91 13.16 23.18
CA VAL A 18 -23.22 12.16 24.19
C VAL A 18 -24.57 12.43 24.88
N GLU A 19 -24.96 13.70 25.05
CA GLU A 19 -26.24 14.05 25.69
C GLU A 19 -27.45 13.71 24.79
N ILE A 20 -27.23 13.75 23.47
CA ILE A 20 -28.21 13.26 22.50
C ILE A 20 -28.24 11.72 22.52
N CYS A 21 -27.08 11.07 22.59
CA CYS A 21 -26.99 9.60 22.63
C CYS A 21 -27.66 8.99 23.87
N LYS A 22 -27.58 9.63 25.04
CA LYS A 22 -28.22 9.17 26.29
C LYS A 22 -29.74 9.10 26.22
N ARG A 23 -30.36 10.01 25.44
CA ARG A 23 -31.83 10.09 25.25
C ARG A 23 -32.32 9.38 23.99
N CYS A 24 -31.41 8.78 23.24
CA CYS A 24 -31.73 8.12 21.99
C CYS A 24 -32.52 6.81 22.25
N PRO A 25 -33.62 6.55 21.52
CA PRO A 25 -34.35 5.28 21.59
C PRO A 25 -33.50 4.05 21.24
N LEU A 26 -32.46 4.24 20.42
CA LEU A 26 -31.51 3.20 19.97
C LEU A 26 -30.29 3.08 20.90
N LYS A 27 -30.37 3.56 22.14
CA LYS A 27 -29.22 3.52 23.08
C LYS A 27 -28.77 2.10 23.39
N GLU A 28 -29.70 1.14 23.45
CA GLU A 28 -29.44 -0.27 23.73
C GLU A 28 -28.69 -0.91 22.55
N GLY A 29 -27.35 -0.91 22.63
CA GLY A 29 -26.45 -1.47 21.62
C GLY A 29 -25.58 -0.43 20.90
N CYS A 30 -25.96 0.84 20.91
CA CYS A 30 -25.23 1.90 20.22
C CYS A 30 -24.40 2.79 21.16
N TYR A 31 -24.80 2.93 22.43
CA TYR A 31 -24.10 3.76 23.42
C TYR A 31 -23.76 2.91 24.65
N LYS A 32 -22.50 2.99 25.10
CA LYS A 32 -22.06 2.34 26.34
C LYS A 32 -22.25 3.30 27.50
N GLU A 33 -22.99 2.89 28.53
CA GLU A 33 -23.23 3.74 29.69
C GLU A 33 -21.90 4.16 30.35
N GLY A 34 -21.75 5.47 30.58
CA GLY A 34 -20.53 6.08 31.11
C GLY A 34 -19.47 6.50 30.07
N ALA A 35 -19.71 6.31 28.77
CA ALA A 35 -18.79 6.77 27.73
C ALA A 35 -18.75 8.31 27.63
N LYS A 36 -17.53 8.88 27.68
CA LYS A 36 -17.27 10.34 27.64
C LYS A 36 -17.34 10.94 26.23
N SER A 37 -17.16 10.12 25.20
CA SER A 37 -17.21 10.53 23.81
C SER A 37 -17.68 9.36 22.95
N LYS A 38 -18.23 9.68 21.78
CA LYS A 38 -18.57 8.70 20.76
C LYS A 38 -18.14 9.24 19.41
N THR A 39 -17.35 8.45 18.70
CA THR A 39 -16.86 8.79 17.37
C THR A 39 -17.13 7.63 16.44
N TYR A 40 -17.57 7.92 15.22
CA TYR A 40 -17.70 6.94 14.15
C TYR A 40 -16.77 7.38 13.01
N SER A 41 -15.80 6.54 12.67
CA SER A 41 -14.96 6.74 11.50
C SER A 41 -15.49 5.89 10.36
N VAL A 42 -15.70 6.51 9.20
CA VAL A 42 -15.94 5.81 7.95
C VAL A 42 -14.69 5.92 7.11
N THR A 43 -14.11 4.77 6.76
CA THR A 43 -13.01 4.71 5.81
C THR A 43 -13.57 4.74 4.40
N ILE A 44 -13.39 5.85 3.70
CA ILE A 44 -13.78 5.97 2.30
C ILE A 44 -12.56 5.58 1.45
N LYS A 45 -12.74 4.56 0.61
CA LYS A 45 -11.73 4.18 -0.39
C LYS A 45 -11.73 5.21 -1.50
N SER A 46 -10.57 5.71 -1.89
CA SER A 46 -10.44 6.59 -3.07
C SER A 46 -10.78 5.82 -4.35
N ASP A 47 -11.24 6.54 -5.38
CA ASP A 47 -11.53 5.95 -6.69
C ASP A 47 -10.30 5.26 -7.29
N GLU A 48 -9.11 5.86 -7.13
CA GLU A 48 -7.83 5.26 -7.53
C GLU A 48 -7.59 3.90 -6.87
N HIS A 49 -7.95 3.74 -5.59
CA HIS A 49 -7.80 2.47 -4.89
C HIS A 49 -8.78 1.42 -5.41
N VAL A 50 -10.00 1.82 -5.78
CA VAL A 50 -10.98 0.93 -6.42
C VAL A 50 -10.48 0.48 -7.79
N GLU A 51 -9.94 1.40 -8.60
CA GLU A 51 -9.33 1.08 -9.90
C GLU A 51 -8.11 0.16 -9.76
N GLN A 52 -7.24 0.39 -8.77
CA GLN A 52 -6.11 -0.50 -8.52
C GLN A 52 -6.55 -1.91 -8.08
N MET A 53 -7.60 -2.02 -7.24
CA MET A 53 -8.15 -3.32 -6.85
C MET A 53 -8.68 -4.07 -8.08
N THR A 54 -9.47 -3.40 -8.92
CA THR A 54 -10.01 -4.03 -10.14
C THR A 54 -8.91 -4.43 -11.11
N PHE A 55 -7.88 -3.60 -11.28
CA PHE A 55 -6.70 -3.93 -12.10
C PHE A 55 -5.93 -5.14 -11.57
N GLN A 56 -5.71 -5.24 -10.25
CA GLN A 56 -5.03 -6.38 -9.64
C GLN A 56 -5.82 -7.69 -9.79
N GLU A 57 -7.14 -7.61 -9.90
CA GLU A 57 -7.99 -8.79 -10.13
C GLU A 57 -7.94 -9.31 -11.57
N THR A 58 -7.46 -8.51 -12.52
CA THR A 58 -7.35 -8.90 -13.93
C THR A 58 -6.46 -10.14 -14.12
N LYS A 59 -6.81 -10.96 -15.11
CA LYS A 59 -6.00 -12.13 -15.49
C LYS A 59 -4.58 -11.74 -15.89
N TYR A 60 -4.44 -10.65 -16.65
CA TYR A 60 -3.15 -10.08 -17.07
C TYR A 60 -2.23 -9.82 -15.87
N PHE A 61 -2.71 -9.09 -14.86
CA PHE A 61 -1.91 -8.79 -13.68
C PHE A 61 -1.54 -10.06 -12.90
N LYS A 62 -2.50 -10.98 -12.70
CA LYS A 62 -2.26 -12.25 -12.00
C LYS A 62 -1.24 -13.13 -12.72
N GLU A 63 -1.28 -13.21 -14.04
CA GLU A 63 -0.31 -13.94 -14.84
C GLU A 63 1.07 -13.29 -14.76
N LYS A 64 1.18 -11.97 -14.97
CA LYS A 64 2.44 -11.24 -14.82
C LYS A 64 3.04 -11.36 -13.42
N SER A 65 2.20 -11.32 -12.38
CA SER A 65 2.62 -11.50 -10.98
C SER A 65 3.24 -12.88 -10.74
N LYS A 66 2.73 -13.94 -11.39
CA LYS A 66 3.34 -15.27 -11.34
C LYS A 66 4.72 -15.31 -11.99
N GLU A 67 5.02 -14.45 -12.97
CA GLU A 67 6.33 -14.43 -13.63
C GLU A 67 7.41 -13.69 -12.82
N ARG A 68 7.04 -12.96 -11.76
CA ARG A 68 7.95 -12.15 -10.93
C ARG A 68 9.16 -12.92 -10.42
N TYR A 69 9.02 -14.21 -10.09
CA TYR A 69 10.14 -15.02 -9.59
C TYR A 69 11.32 -15.06 -10.56
N LYS A 70 11.08 -14.99 -11.88
CA LYS A 70 12.13 -14.99 -12.90
C LYS A 70 13.01 -13.74 -12.79
N ILE A 71 12.36 -12.59 -12.59
CA ILE A 71 13.02 -11.29 -12.43
C ILE A 71 13.78 -11.26 -11.11
N GLU A 72 13.19 -11.78 -10.04
CA GLU A 72 13.83 -11.80 -8.72
C GLU A 72 15.04 -12.70 -8.66
N ALA A 73 14.99 -13.86 -9.32
CA ALA A 73 16.15 -14.72 -9.48
C ALA A 73 17.29 -13.99 -10.19
N LYS A 74 16.99 -13.27 -11.29
CA LYS A 74 17.99 -12.48 -12.03
C LYS A 74 18.52 -11.29 -11.23
N ASN A 75 17.67 -10.59 -10.47
CA ASN A 75 18.13 -9.53 -9.58
C ASN A 75 18.99 -10.06 -8.45
N SER A 76 18.72 -11.26 -7.95
CA SER A 76 19.56 -11.90 -6.93
C SER A 76 20.93 -12.29 -7.50
N GLU A 77 20.97 -12.87 -8.70
CA GLU A 77 22.21 -13.17 -9.44
C GLU A 77 23.04 -11.91 -9.68
N LEU A 78 22.40 -10.82 -10.13
CA LEU A 78 23.03 -9.52 -10.32
C LEU A 78 23.65 -8.97 -9.02
N LYS A 79 22.88 -8.98 -7.93
CA LYS A 79 23.35 -8.42 -6.65
C LYS A 79 24.49 -9.24 -6.06
N HIS A 80 24.30 -10.55 -5.92
CA HIS A 80 25.26 -11.39 -5.21
C HIS A 80 26.40 -11.89 -6.11
N GLY A 81 26.10 -12.23 -7.37
CA GLY A 81 27.08 -12.75 -8.31
C GLY A 81 27.94 -11.68 -8.97
N HIS A 82 27.37 -10.49 -9.21
CA HIS A 82 28.07 -9.40 -9.89
C HIS A 82 28.36 -8.18 -8.99
N GLY A 83 28.08 -8.26 -7.68
CA GLY A 83 28.41 -7.21 -6.71
C GLY A 83 27.59 -5.92 -6.88
N TYR A 84 26.40 -6.02 -7.47
CA TYR A 84 25.47 -4.89 -7.64
C TYR A 84 24.63 -4.61 -6.39
N ASP A 85 24.96 -5.23 -5.26
CA ASP A 85 24.33 -4.94 -3.97
C ASP A 85 24.76 -3.59 -3.40
N VAL A 86 25.94 -3.09 -3.79
CA VAL A 86 26.50 -1.80 -3.37
C VAL A 86 26.62 -0.84 -4.57
N ALA A 87 26.16 0.39 -4.36
CA ALA A 87 26.34 1.48 -5.32
C ALA A 87 27.77 2.04 -5.25
N THR A 88 28.44 2.15 -6.40
CA THR A 88 29.80 2.72 -6.46
C THR A 88 29.80 4.23 -6.32
N SER A 89 28.70 4.91 -6.67
CA SER A 89 28.54 6.37 -6.54
C SER A 89 27.07 6.78 -6.51
N SER A 90 26.77 8.00 -6.10
CA SER A 90 25.41 8.55 -6.04
C SER A 90 25.04 9.33 -7.32
N GLY A 91 23.75 9.40 -7.64
CA GLY A 91 23.22 10.13 -8.80
C GLY A 91 22.63 9.23 -9.89
N LEU A 92 21.77 9.79 -10.75
CA LEU A 92 21.09 9.03 -11.81
C LEU A 92 22.07 8.55 -12.89
N ILE A 93 23.03 9.39 -13.26
CA ILE A 93 24.01 9.09 -14.32
C ILE A 93 24.94 7.95 -13.89
N SER A 94 25.46 8.01 -12.67
CA SER A 94 26.30 6.98 -12.07
C SER A 94 25.58 5.64 -11.95
N MET A 95 24.32 5.64 -11.51
CA MET A 95 23.49 4.43 -11.44
C MET A 95 23.26 3.82 -12.84
N GLN A 96 23.01 4.66 -13.85
CA GLN A 96 22.88 4.20 -15.24
C GLN A 96 24.18 3.62 -15.80
N LEU A 97 25.34 4.18 -15.43
CA LEU A 97 26.64 3.66 -15.83
C LEU A 97 26.95 2.34 -15.14
N GLN A 98 26.65 2.23 -13.84
CA GLN A 98 26.83 0.99 -13.09
C GLN A 98 25.98 -0.13 -13.72
N LEU A 99 24.69 0.12 -13.99
CA LEU A 99 23.76 -0.83 -14.61
C LEU A 99 24.05 -1.14 -16.09
N ARG A 100 24.95 -0.39 -16.73
CA ARG A 100 25.33 -0.61 -18.13
C ARG A 100 26.37 -1.72 -18.19
N TRP A 101 25.88 -2.93 -18.36
CA TRP A 101 26.73 -4.11 -18.54
C TRP A 101 27.69 -3.94 -19.73
N PRO A 102 29.00 -4.26 -19.59
CA PRO A 102 29.95 -4.27 -20.71
C PRO A 102 29.89 -5.51 -21.64
N TYR A 103 28.89 -6.39 -21.50
CA TYR A 103 28.82 -7.68 -22.22
C TYR A 103 27.56 -7.80 -23.11
N LEU A 104 27.26 -6.73 -23.84
CA LEU A 104 26.41 -6.77 -25.05
C LEU A 104 27.25 -6.38 -26.28
N LEU A 105 28.37 -7.08 -26.45
CA LEU A 105 28.98 -7.44 -27.73
C LEU A 105 29.10 -8.96 -27.75
#